data_AF-A0A1G6U7D6-F1
#
_entry.id   AF-A0A1G6U7D6-F1
#
_cell.length_a   1.000
_cell.length_b   1.000
_cell.length_c   1.000
_cell.angle_alpha   90.00
_cell.angle_beta   90.00
_cell.angle_gamma   90.00
#
_symmetry.space_group_name_H-M   'P 1'
#
loop_
_entity.id
_entity.type
_entity.pdbx_description
1 polymer ?
#
loop_
_entity_poly.entity_id
_entity_poly.type
_entity_poly.pdbx_seq_one_letter_code
_entity_poly.pdbx_strand_id
1 'polypeptide(L)'
;MVCDLRKILAEFVVVLIFTFGWSIVASAQENYAVRKVVFHGNKTLKKDILLDGMVLEPVSYLQKLLTKDEPSLYSTELINIDLKRLVSIYQSEGFLDAQAEVKSLKINDKRNTVKIIIQIQEGEPILIDTVSIHMISDSAEVDLELITKKWL
;
A
#
# COMPACT_ATOMS: atom_id res chain seq x y z
N MET A 1 7.48 36.85 -53.61
CA MET A 1 8.19 36.75 -52.32
C MET A 1 7.28 36.53 -51.09
N VAL A 2 5.94 36.60 -51.21
CA VAL A 2 5.00 36.36 -50.09
C VAL A 2 4.64 34.86 -49.93
N CYS A 3 4.85 34.05 -50.97
CA CYS A 3 4.49 32.63 -51.01
C CYS A 3 5.39 31.73 -50.12
N ASP A 4 6.68 32.05 -50.00
CA ASP A 4 7.63 31.24 -49.20
C ASP A 4 7.45 31.44 -47.70
N LEU A 5 7.05 32.65 -47.27
CA LEU A 5 6.86 32.94 -45.85
C LEU A 5 5.69 32.13 -45.25
N ARG A 6 4.61 31.89 -46.02
CA ARG A 6 3.48 31.06 -45.58
C ARG A 6 3.85 29.57 -45.46
N LYS A 7 4.76 29.07 -46.29
CA LYS A 7 5.24 27.68 -46.23
C LYS A 7 6.15 27.45 -45.03
N ILE A 8 7.09 28.37 -44.79
CA ILE A 8 7.97 28.33 -43.61
C ILE A 8 7.14 28.45 -42.32
N LEU A 9 6.15 29.35 -42.28
CA LEU A 9 5.27 29.48 -41.12
C LEU A 9 4.48 28.19 -40.83
N ALA A 10 4.02 27.50 -41.88
CA ALA A 10 3.26 26.25 -41.74
C ALA A 10 4.13 25.11 -41.20
N GLU A 11 5.38 24.99 -41.67
CA GLU A 11 6.31 23.98 -41.16
C GLU A 11 6.69 24.22 -39.70
N PHE A 12 6.93 25.48 -39.31
CA PHE A 12 7.17 25.84 -37.91
C PHE A 12 5.96 25.55 -37.01
N VAL A 13 4.73 25.76 -37.49
CA VAL A 13 3.51 25.43 -36.76
C VAL A 13 3.35 23.93 -36.57
N VAL A 14 3.69 23.10 -37.57
CA VAL A 14 3.66 21.63 -37.47
C VAL A 14 4.70 21.12 -36.46
N VAL A 15 5.91 21.68 -36.45
CA VAL A 15 6.97 21.35 -35.48
C VAL A 15 6.57 21.81 -34.06
N LEU A 16 5.93 22.97 -33.92
CA LEU A 16 5.37 23.43 -32.64
C LEU A 16 4.28 22.47 -32.13
N ILE A 17 3.40 21.97 -33.00
CA ILE A 17 2.37 21.00 -32.60
C ILE A 17 2.98 19.64 -32.24
N PHE A 18 4.05 19.20 -32.93
CA PHE A 18 4.75 17.95 -32.61
C PHE A 18 5.59 18.02 -31.32
N THR A 19 6.14 19.20 -31.00
CA THR A 19 6.97 19.40 -29.80
C THR A 19 6.14 19.80 -28.57
N PHE A 20 5.08 20.60 -28.73
CA PHE A 20 4.18 20.98 -27.63
C PHE A 20 2.97 20.07 -27.45
N GLY A 21 2.46 19.45 -28.52
CA GLY A 21 1.21 18.66 -28.48
C GLY A 21 1.31 17.34 -27.70
N TRP A 22 2.52 16.86 -27.42
CA TRP A 22 2.75 15.62 -26.66
C TRP A 22 2.78 15.81 -25.14
N SER A 23 2.70 17.05 -24.63
CA SER A 23 2.83 17.31 -23.19
C SER A 23 1.53 17.26 -22.40
N ILE A 24 0.38 16.94 -22.99
CA ILE A 24 -0.93 17.07 -22.33
C ILE A 24 -1.71 15.75 -22.29
N VAL A 25 -1.12 14.68 -21.75
CA VAL A 25 -1.90 13.58 -21.17
C VAL A 25 -1.23 13.13 -19.87
N ALA A 26 -1.29 14.00 -18.86
CA ALA A 26 -1.01 13.63 -17.48
C ALA A 26 -2.31 13.79 -16.67
N SER A 27 -3.26 12.88 -16.88
CA SER A 27 -4.44 12.74 -16.02
C SER A 27 -4.46 11.31 -15.50
N ALA A 28 -3.69 11.08 -14.45
CA ALA A 28 -3.54 9.76 -13.81
C ALA A 28 -4.08 9.74 -12.37
N GLN A 29 -4.87 10.74 -11.94
CA GLN A 29 -5.44 10.79 -10.60
C GLN A 29 -6.93 10.43 -10.62
N GLU A 30 -7.22 9.25 -10.10
CA GLU A 30 -8.57 8.74 -9.84
C GLU A 30 -9.17 9.45 -8.61
N ASN A 31 -9.89 10.56 -8.83
CA ASN A 31 -10.53 11.34 -7.74
C ASN A 31 -11.84 10.70 -7.21
N TYR A 32 -11.82 9.43 -6.84
CA TYR A 32 -12.98 8.75 -6.25
C TYR A 32 -12.87 8.69 -4.72
N ALA A 33 -13.85 9.21 -4.00
CA ALA A 33 -13.91 9.09 -2.56
C ALA A 33 -14.26 7.65 -2.14
N VAL A 34 -13.47 7.06 -1.24
CA VAL A 34 -13.75 5.73 -0.68
C VAL A 34 -14.94 5.83 0.26
N ARG A 35 -16.07 5.23 -0.15
CA ARG A 35 -17.32 5.33 0.63
C ARG A 35 -17.54 4.15 1.56
N LYS A 36 -17.04 2.97 1.17
CA LYS A 36 -17.26 1.73 1.93
C LYS A 36 -16.21 0.70 1.55
N VAL A 37 -15.62 0.09 2.57
CA VAL A 37 -14.80 -1.12 2.46
C VAL A 37 -15.59 -2.31 3.02
N VAL A 38 -15.58 -3.42 2.28
CA VAL A 38 -16.22 -4.68 2.68
C VAL A 38 -15.19 -5.80 2.59
N PHE A 39 -14.99 -6.50 3.68
CA PHE A 39 -14.15 -7.69 3.75
C PHE A 39 -14.98 -8.94 3.58
N HIS A 40 -14.42 -9.93 2.90
CA HIS A 40 -14.95 -11.29 2.80
C HIS A 40 -13.85 -12.26 3.19
N GLY A 41 -14.21 -13.34 3.89
CA GLY A 41 -13.25 -14.35 4.34
C GLY A 41 -12.57 -14.03 5.67
N ASN A 42 -12.85 -12.87 6.28
CA ASN A 42 -12.44 -12.58 7.65
C ASN A 42 -13.33 -13.37 8.64
N LYS A 43 -12.83 -14.51 9.10
CA LYS A 43 -13.51 -15.39 10.07
C LYS A 43 -13.01 -15.14 11.48
N THR A 44 -11.70 -14.95 11.63
CA THR A 44 -11.06 -14.82 12.94
C THR A 44 -11.07 -13.37 13.43
N LEU A 45 -10.68 -12.43 12.55
CA LEU A 45 -10.60 -11.00 12.91
C LEU A 45 -11.89 -10.24 12.58
N LYS A 46 -12.31 -9.40 13.53
CA LYS A 46 -13.48 -8.52 13.37
C LYS A 46 -13.16 -7.42 12.37
N LYS A 47 -14.19 -7.03 11.62
CA LYS A 47 -14.13 -5.96 10.62
C LYS A 47 -13.56 -4.65 11.18
N ASP A 48 -13.91 -4.28 12.41
CA ASP A 48 -13.52 -2.99 12.99
C ASP A 48 -12.00 -2.93 13.19
N ILE A 49 -11.39 -4.02 13.67
CA ILE A 49 -9.92 -4.16 13.81
C ILE A 49 -9.23 -4.01 12.44
N LEU A 50 -9.81 -4.61 11.39
CA LEU A 50 -9.28 -4.50 10.04
C LEU A 50 -9.40 -3.08 9.47
N LEU A 51 -10.48 -2.37 9.79
CA LEU A 51 -10.66 -0.98 9.38
C LEU A 51 -9.69 -0.04 10.10
N ASP A 52 -9.50 -0.22 11.40
CA ASP A 52 -8.58 0.58 12.21
C ASP A 52 -7.12 0.41 11.79
N GLY A 53 -6.78 -0.74 11.19
CA GLY A 53 -5.46 -1.03 10.64
C GLY A 53 -5.21 -0.51 9.22
N MET A 54 -6.22 0.06 8.55
CA MET A 54 -6.11 0.61 7.19
C MET A 54 -5.89 2.13 7.22
N VAL A 55 -5.27 2.67 6.17
CA VAL A 55 -5.18 4.11 5.94
C VAL A 55 -6.40 4.63 5.17
N LEU A 56 -6.98 3.83 4.29
CA LEU A 56 -8.24 4.18 3.63
C LEU A 56 -9.39 4.08 4.63
N GLU A 57 -9.64 5.18 5.35
CA GLU A 57 -10.74 5.28 6.30
C GLU A 57 -12.07 5.59 5.59
N PRO A 58 -13.03 4.63 5.57
CA PRO A 58 -14.37 4.94 5.09
C PRO A 58 -15.08 5.77 6.14
N VAL A 59 -15.39 7.03 5.85
CA VAL A 59 -16.22 7.87 6.74
C VAL A 59 -17.54 7.18 7.07
N SER A 60 -17.64 6.70 8.31
CA SER A 60 -18.83 6.03 8.82
C SER A 60 -20.00 7.02 8.87
N TYR A 61 -21.22 6.53 8.65
CA TYR A 61 -22.41 7.39 8.54
C TYR A 61 -22.64 8.23 9.83
N LEU A 62 -22.26 7.68 10.99
CA LEU A 62 -22.33 8.34 12.30
C LEU A 62 -21.22 9.38 12.49
N GLN A 63 -20.00 9.05 12.05
CA GLN A 63 -18.83 9.93 12.14
C GLN A 63 -18.99 11.16 11.23
N LYS A 64 -19.64 11.00 10.08
CA LYS A 64 -20.05 12.11 9.20
C LYS A 64 -21.01 13.12 9.85
N LEU A 65 -21.76 12.70 10.87
CA LEU A 65 -22.73 13.56 11.56
C LEU A 65 -22.08 14.34 12.71
N LEU A 66 -20.99 13.80 13.28
CA LEU A 66 -20.30 14.35 14.46
C LEU A 66 -19.00 15.08 14.09
N THR A 67 -18.30 14.60 13.07
CA THR A 67 -17.00 15.09 12.64
C THR A 67 -17.05 15.49 11.16
N LYS A 68 -16.45 16.62 10.82
CA LYS A 68 -16.36 17.15 9.44
C LYS A 68 -15.31 16.42 8.60
N ASP A 69 -15.01 15.17 8.91
CA ASP A 69 -13.94 14.43 8.27
C ASP A 69 -14.28 14.14 6.81
N GLU A 70 -13.31 14.45 5.93
CA GLU A 70 -13.43 14.18 4.51
C GLU A 70 -13.09 12.71 4.22
N PRO A 71 -13.84 12.03 3.33
CA PRO A 71 -13.51 10.67 2.93
C PRO A 71 -12.12 10.59 2.28
N SER A 72 -11.34 9.57 2.62
CA SER A 72 -10.08 9.29 1.94
C SER A 72 -10.30 9.08 0.43
N LEU A 73 -9.47 9.72 -0.40
CA LEU A 73 -9.48 9.49 -1.83
C LEU A 73 -8.87 8.13 -2.17
N TYR A 74 -9.48 7.45 -3.12
CA TYR A 74 -8.97 6.21 -3.65
C TYR A 74 -7.67 6.47 -4.41
N SER A 75 -6.68 5.63 -4.13
CA SER A 75 -5.44 5.57 -4.89
C SER A 75 -4.98 4.13 -4.90
N THR A 76 -4.52 3.67 -6.07
CA THR A 76 -3.95 2.33 -6.23
C THR A 76 -2.76 2.10 -5.29
N GLU A 77 -1.99 3.15 -4.98
CA GLU A 77 -0.88 3.05 -4.02
C GLU A 77 -1.39 2.81 -2.59
N LEU A 78 -2.40 3.57 -2.17
CA LEU A 78 -2.96 3.44 -0.82
C LEU A 78 -3.61 2.08 -0.59
N ILE A 79 -4.35 1.56 -1.57
CA ILE A 79 -4.95 0.23 -1.46
C ILE A 79 -3.88 -0.86 -1.37
N ASN A 80 -2.77 -0.75 -2.13
CA ASN A 80 -1.68 -1.71 -2.04
C ASN A 80 -0.98 -1.68 -0.68
N ILE A 81 -0.81 -0.49 -0.10
CA ILE A 81 -0.27 -0.35 1.26
C ILE A 81 -1.23 -1.01 2.25
N ASP A 82 -2.54 -0.76 2.14
CA ASP A 82 -3.53 -1.35 3.03
C ASP A 82 -3.63 -2.87 2.91
N LEU A 83 -3.53 -3.44 1.70
CA LEU A 83 -3.45 -4.89 1.53
C LEU A 83 -2.26 -5.49 2.29
N LYS A 84 -1.09 -4.85 2.21
CA LYS A 84 0.10 -5.28 2.98
C LYS A 84 -0.11 -5.17 4.48
N ARG A 85 -0.74 -4.09 4.96
CA ARG A 85 -1.06 -3.92 6.38
C ARG A 85 -2.02 -4.99 6.88
N LEU A 86 -3.06 -5.30 6.11
CA LEU A 86 -4.00 -6.37 6.45
C LEU A 86 -3.27 -7.70 6.60
N VAL A 87 -2.37 -8.05 5.67
CA VAL A 87 -1.52 -9.24 5.79
C VAL A 87 -0.67 -9.18 7.06
N SER A 88 -0.01 -8.06 7.34
CA SER A 88 0.79 -7.89 8.57
C SER A 88 -0.01 -8.09 9.85
N ILE A 89 -1.26 -7.59 9.91
CA ILE A 89 -2.14 -7.78 11.07
C ILE A 89 -2.42 -9.28 11.27
N TYR A 90 -2.80 -9.99 10.21
CA TYR A 90 -3.04 -11.42 10.29
C TYR A 90 -1.78 -12.21 10.70
N GLN A 91 -0.62 -11.85 10.15
CA GLN A 91 0.65 -12.49 10.51
C GLN A 91 1.01 -12.26 11.99
N SER A 92 0.72 -11.07 12.53
CA SER A 92 0.93 -10.79 13.96
C SER A 92 0.01 -11.59 14.87
N GLU A 93 -1.12 -12.06 14.35
CA GLU A 93 -2.09 -12.91 15.06
C GLU A 93 -1.85 -14.42 14.82
N GLY A 94 -0.73 -14.79 14.18
CA GLY A 94 -0.32 -16.18 13.99
C GLY A 94 -0.71 -16.82 12.64
N PHE A 95 -1.23 -16.03 11.69
CA PHE A 95 -1.60 -16.49 10.36
C PHE A 95 -0.52 -16.12 9.33
N LEU A 96 0.54 -16.94 9.24
CA LEU A 96 1.70 -16.60 8.37
C LEU A 96 1.36 -16.63 6.87
N ASP A 97 0.47 -17.54 6.46
CA ASP A 97 0.05 -17.73 5.07
C ASP A 97 -1.12 -16.82 4.66
N ALA A 98 -1.43 -15.80 5.47
CA ALA A 98 -2.54 -14.90 5.18
C ALA A 98 -2.32 -14.10 3.90
N GLN A 99 -3.37 -13.97 3.09
CA GLN A 99 -3.38 -13.21 1.84
C GLN A 99 -4.59 -12.27 1.80
N ALA A 100 -4.39 -11.08 1.24
CA ALA A 100 -5.44 -10.10 1.03
C ALA A 100 -5.37 -9.56 -0.40
N GLU A 101 -6.50 -9.54 -1.09
CA GLU A 101 -6.60 -9.09 -2.49
C GLU A 101 -7.89 -8.29 -2.74
N VAL A 102 -7.84 -7.36 -3.70
CA VAL A 102 -9.05 -6.65 -4.14
C VAL A 102 -9.84 -7.54 -5.09
N LYS A 103 -11.01 -7.99 -4.65
CA LYS A 103 -11.90 -8.83 -5.47
C LYS A 103 -12.71 -8.01 -6.46
N SER A 104 -13.19 -6.84 -6.05
CA SER A 104 -13.91 -5.94 -6.97
C SER A 104 -13.97 -4.51 -6.45
N LEU A 105 -14.00 -3.58 -7.40
CA LEU A 105 -14.23 -2.16 -7.18
C LEU A 105 -15.56 -1.78 -7.81
N LYS A 106 -16.47 -1.21 -7.02
CA LYS A 106 -17.75 -0.69 -7.50
C LYS A 106 -17.69 0.82 -7.52
N ILE A 107 -17.45 1.37 -8.71
CA ILE A 107 -17.37 2.81 -8.96
C ILE A 107 -18.78 3.36 -9.20
N ASN A 108 -19.05 4.55 -8.67
CA ASN A 108 -20.25 5.30 -8.92
C ASN A 108 -19.87 6.70 -9.40
N ASP A 109 -19.85 6.87 -10.72
CA ASP A 109 -19.44 8.10 -11.41
C ASP A 109 -20.34 9.29 -11.07
N LYS A 110 -21.64 9.04 -10.83
CA LYS A 110 -22.59 10.12 -10.48
C LYS A 110 -22.25 10.80 -9.16
N ARG A 111 -21.54 10.10 -8.27
CA ARG A 111 -21.21 10.59 -6.92
C ARG A 111 -19.71 10.70 -6.70
N ASN A 112 -18.88 10.40 -7.70
CA ASN A 112 -17.42 10.25 -7.56
C ASN A 112 -17.04 9.42 -6.32
N THR A 113 -17.70 8.27 -6.14
CA THR A 113 -17.42 7.38 -5.00
C THR A 113 -17.05 5.98 -5.45
N VAL A 114 -16.19 5.31 -4.68
CA VAL A 114 -15.86 3.90 -4.87
C VAL A 114 -16.22 3.08 -3.63
N LYS A 115 -16.71 1.87 -3.87
CA LYS A 115 -16.84 0.82 -2.86
C LYS A 115 -15.83 -0.29 -3.16
N ILE A 116 -15.01 -0.60 -2.17
CA ILE A 116 -13.93 -1.57 -2.27
C ILE A 116 -14.38 -2.88 -1.63
N ILE A 117 -14.18 -3.99 -2.33
CA ILE A 117 -14.44 -5.34 -1.82
C ILE A 117 -13.12 -6.08 -1.77
N ILE A 118 -12.65 -6.36 -0.55
CA ILE A 118 -11.40 -7.06 -0.26
C ILE A 118 -11.74 -8.50 0.10
N GLN A 119 -11.05 -9.45 -0.52
CA GLN A 119 -11.08 -10.85 -0.18
C GLN A 119 -9.86 -11.15 0.68
N ILE A 120 -10.09 -11.80 1.81
CA ILE A 120 -9.07 -12.26 2.74
C ILE A 120 -9.08 -13.78 2.72
N GLN A 121 -7.91 -14.36 2.66
CA GLN A 121 -7.65 -15.78 2.84
C GLN A 121 -6.75 -15.88 4.07
N GLU A 122 -7.30 -16.28 5.22
CA GLU A 122 -6.56 -16.26 6.49
C GLU A 122 -5.45 -17.33 6.54
N GLY A 123 -5.67 -18.48 5.90
CA GLY A 123 -4.79 -19.64 6.05
C GLY A 123 -5.02 -20.36 7.38
N GLU A 124 -4.13 -21.28 7.70
CA GLU A 124 -4.16 -22.02 8.97
C GLU A 124 -3.33 -21.28 10.03
N PRO A 125 -3.80 -21.22 11.29
CA PRO A 125 -3.04 -20.64 12.38
C PRO A 125 -1.83 -21.51 12.73
N ILE A 126 -0.68 -20.89 12.94
CA ILE A 126 0.55 -21.58 13.31
C ILE A 126 0.77 -21.48 14.82
N LEU A 127 1.04 -22.62 15.43
CA LEU A 127 1.36 -22.74 16.85
C LEU A 127 2.86 -23.01 17.02
N ILE A 128 3.47 -22.38 18.02
CA ILE A 128 4.86 -22.62 18.40
C ILE A 128 4.86 -23.86 19.30
N ASP A 129 5.56 -24.91 18.87
CA ASP A 129 5.68 -26.14 19.65
C ASP A 129 6.91 -26.10 20.57
N THR A 130 8.11 -25.95 19.99
CA THR A 130 9.37 -26.04 20.75
C THR A 130 10.33 -24.90 20.38
N VAL A 131 10.95 -24.29 21.39
CA VAL A 131 12.03 -23.30 21.22
C VAL A 131 13.31 -23.86 21.80
N SER A 132 14.31 -24.13 20.94
CA SER A 132 15.65 -24.55 21.37
C SER A 132 16.65 -23.40 21.21
N ILE A 133 17.40 -23.13 22.28
CA ILE A 133 18.47 -22.12 22.28
C ILE A 133 19.81 -22.85 22.32
N HIS A 134 20.63 -22.66 21.29
CA HIS A 134 22.00 -23.18 21.25
C HIS A 134 22.97 -22.04 21.56
N MET A 135 23.59 -22.08 22.74
CA MET A 135 24.63 -21.12 23.10
C MET A 135 25.97 -21.60 22.52
N ILE A 136 26.55 -20.82 21.62
CA ILE A 136 27.91 -21.05 21.14
C ILE A 136 28.85 -20.44 22.17
N SER A 137 29.34 -21.27 23.09
CA SER A 137 30.48 -20.93 23.95
C SER A 137 31.73 -21.03 23.09
N ASP A 138 32.13 -19.93 22.46
CA ASP A 138 33.51 -19.79 21.99
C ASP A 138 34.36 -19.43 23.20
N SER A 139 34.65 -20.43 24.03
CA SER A 139 35.72 -20.32 25.01
C SER A 139 37.02 -20.40 24.22
N ALA A 140 37.41 -19.29 23.60
CA ALA A 140 38.78 -19.05 23.24
C ALA A 140 39.58 -19.27 24.54
N GLU A 141 40.34 -20.35 24.58
CA GLU A 141 41.30 -20.66 25.63
C GLU A 141 42.24 -19.45 25.68
N VAL A 142 42.02 -18.55 26.65
CA VAL A 142 42.84 -17.36 26.81
C VAL A 142 44.21 -17.85 27.26
N ASP A 143 45.14 -17.93 26.31
CA ASP A 143 46.51 -18.29 26.55
C ASP A 143 47.15 -17.25 27.48
N LEU A 144 47.23 -17.60 28.77
CA LEU A 144 47.72 -16.72 29.84
C LEU A 144 49.20 -16.39 29.67
N GLU A 145 49.95 -17.12 28.83
CA GLU A 145 51.37 -16.86 28.57
C GLU A 145 51.61 -15.52 27.86
N LEU A 146 50.64 -15.03 27.07
CA LEU A 146 50.75 -13.74 26.36
C LEU A 146 50.59 -12.53 27.29
N ILE A 147 49.95 -12.69 28.44
CA ILE A 147 49.71 -11.59 29.40
C ILE A 147 50.95 -11.36 30.27
N THR A 148 51.68 -12.42 30.64
CA THR A 148 52.85 -12.32 31.54
C THR A 148 54.12 -11.80 30.85
N LYS A 149 54.23 -11.91 29.52
CA LYS A 149 55.47 -11.54 28.81
C LYS A 149 55.57 -10.05 28.45
N LYS A 150 54.53 -9.25 28.70
CA LYS A 150 54.47 -7.82 28.31
C LYS A 150 55.00 -6.85 29.39
N TRP A 151 55.33 -7.35 30.59
CA TRP A 151 55.82 -6.54 31.71
C TRP A 151 57.15 -7.05 32.30
N LEU A 152 58.02 -7.61 31.45
CA LEU A 152 59.43 -7.87 31.74
C LEU A 152 60.32 -7.16 30.71
#